data_AF-A0A223HZM5-F1
#
_entry.id   AF-A0A223HZM5-F1
#
_cell.length_a   1.000
_cell.length_b   1.000
_cell.length_c   1.000
_cell.angle_alpha   90.00
_cell.angle_beta   90.00
_cell.angle_gamma   90.00
#
_symmetry.space_group_name_H-M   'P 1'
#
loop_
_entity.id
_entity.type
_entity.pdbx_description
1 polymer ?
#
loop_
_entity_poly.entity_id
_entity_poly.type
_entity_poly.pdbx_seq_one_letter_code
_entity_poly.pdbx_strand_id
1 'polypeptide(L)'
;MIFDDTIAEKTKPSLQAKHSIQATRFHQSHLKGKQVWGHQLLAMMLSCGKVVLPYYIERYEKGGKSKIERICEMVSMLPIPKGLAYGLCDSWYINKKVIEAHFERGYHLIGALKTNRIIYPQGIRIQIKDFVQYIGKNEVHLVTVNGSRYWVYHYEGALNGIDNAVVLMCWPEKAFKNQKALHAFICTDTELDTETILNYYSQIWPIEIFFRQTKNNLGLNTYQVRSTKSIDRLLWLISLTYLYCTTSGDEYCKFGQGIKIVRKEIQKQRVQWIYEQANNKIPIDEILEELQLA
;
A
#
# COMPACT_ATOMS: atom_id res chain seq x y z
N MET A 1 7.78 0.65 -7.02
CA MET A 1 6.35 0.99 -6.87
C MET A 1 5.73 0.01 -5.89
N ILE A 2 4.85 0.48 -5.00
CA ILE A 2 4.14 -0.35 -4.02
C ILE A 2 2.65 -0.12 -4.23
N PHE A 3 1.83 -1.17 -4.24
CA PHE A 3 0.38 -1.02 -4.36
C PHE A 3 -0.37 -2.01 -3.50
N ASP A 4 -1.51 -1.56 -2.99
CA ASP A 4 -2.36 -2.31 -2.07
C ASP A 4 -3.74 -1.63 -1.99
N ASP A 5 -4.68 -2.26 -1.28
CA ASP A 5 -5.99 -1.70 -1.01
C ASP A 5 -6.31 -1.57 0.48
N THR A 6 -7.23 -0.65 0.78
CA THR A 6 -7.72 -0.42 2.13
C THR A 6 -9.22 -0.17 2.11
N ILE A 7 -9.88 -0.38 3.25
CA ILE A 7 -11.27 0.03 3.44
C ILE A 7 -11.33 1.28 4.32
N ALA A 8 -12.04 2.29 3.83
CA ALA A 8 -12.54 3.42 4.60
C ALA A 8 -13.94 3.08 5.12
N GLU A 9 -14.00 2.58 6.35
CA GLU A 9 -15.24 2.11 6.97
C GLU A 9 -16.21 3.26 7.27
N LYS A 10 -17.50 3.02 7.09
CA LYS A 10 -18.60 3.96 7.34
C LYS A 10 -19.73 3.27 8.09
N THR A 11 -20.52 4.06 8.79
CA THR A 11 -21.76 3.58 9.40
C THR A 11 -22.79 3.30 8.30
N LYS A 12 -23.38 2.10 8.32
CA LYS A 12 -24.47 1.76 7.40
C LYS A 12 -25.66 2.69 7.66
N PRO A 13 -26.20 3.38 6.65
CA PRO A 13 -27.36 4.24 6.83
C PRO A 13 -28.61 3.44 7.21
N SER A 14 -29.53 4.05 7.95
CA SER A 14 -30.87 3.49 8.15
C SER A 14 -31.65 3.48 6.83
N LEU A 15 -32.69 2.65 6.75
CA LEU A 15 -33.56 2.59 5.57
C LEU A 15 -34.31 3.92 5.32
N GLN A 16 -34.45 4.76 6.33
CA GLN A 16 -35.11 6.07 6.26
C GLN A 16 -34.16 7.21 5.87
N ALA A 17 -32.86 6.93 5.70
CA ALA A 17 -31.87 7.96 5.41
C ALA A 17 -32.08 8.56 4.00
N LYS A 18 -32.50 9.82 3.95
CA LYS A 18 -32.74 10.55 2.68
C LYS A 18 -31.44 10.94 1.94
N HIS A 19 -30.33 11.08 2.68
CA HIS A 19 -29.06 11.56 2.14
C HIS A 19 -27.89 10.72 2.68
N SER A 20 -27.76 9.50 2.16
CA SER A 20 -26.65 8.62 2.48
C SER A 20 -25.37 9.01 1.73
N ILE A 21 -24.22 8.54 2.23
CA ILE A 21 -22.96 8.63 1.51
C ILE A 21 -23.07 7.71 0.29
N GLN A 22 -22.84 8.27 -0.91
CA GLN A 22 -22.92 7.54 -2.17
C GLN A 22 -21.83 6.48 -2.27
N ALA A 23 -22.02 5.49 -3.16
CA ALA A 23 -21.06 4.44 -3.51
C ALA A 23 -20.51 3.55 -2.38
N THR A 24 -21.02 3.64 -1.14
CA THR A 24 -20.65 2.69 -0.09
C THR A 24 -21.27 1.32 -0.34
N ARG A 25 -20.52 0.24 -0.04
CA ARG A 25 -20.96 -1.15 -0.16
C ARG A 25 -20.40 -2.01 0.96
N PHE A 26 -20.82 -3.27 1.02
CA PHE A 26 -20.19 -4.29 1.85
C PHE A 26 -18.90 -4.81 1.18
N HIS A 27 -17.81 -4.77 1.95
CA HIS A 27 -16.49 -5.25 1.59
C HIS A 27 -16.00 -6.24 2.65
N GLN A 28 -15.31 -7.31 2.24
CA GLN A 28 -14.70 -8.25 3.18
C GLN A 28 -13.47 -7.59 3.82
N SER A 29 -13.48 -7.44 5.14
CA SER A 29 -12.31 -7.01 5.91
C SER A 29 -11.61 -8.24 6.47
N HIS A 30 -10.43 -8.56 5.93
CA HIS A 30 -9.59 -9.64 6.46
C HIS A 30 -9.11 -9.33 7.88
N LEU A 31 -8.83 -8.06 8.19
CA LEU A 31 -8.45 -7.60 9.52
C LEU A 31 -9.54 -7.87 10.58
N LYS A 32 -10.82 -7.72 10.21
CA LYS A 32 -11.96 -7.94 11.13
C LYS A 32 -12.63 -9.31 10.98
N GLY A 33 -12.17 -10.13 10.03
CA GLY A 33 -12.79 -11.42 9.72
C GLY A 33 -14.26 -11.34 9.26
N LYS A 34 -14.76 -10.17 8.85
CA LYS A 34 -16.17 -9.95 8.52
C LYS A 34 -16.38 -8.91 7.43
N GLN A 35 -17.59 -8.85 6.89
CA GLN A 35 -17.99 -7.77 6.01
C GLN A 35 -18.16 -6.47 6.78
N VAL A 36 -17.65 -5.38 6.22
CA VAL A 36 -17.77 -4.03 6.72
C VAL A 36 -18.40 -3.14 5.66
N TRP A 37 -19.12 -2.12 6.10
CA TRP A 37 -19.74 -1.13 5.20
C TRP A 37 -18.77 0.04 4.98
N GLY A 38 -18.59 0.48 3.74
CA GLY A 38 -17.71 1.62 3.45
C GLY A 38 -17.29 1.69 2.00
N HIS A 39 -16.14 2.31 1.77
CA HIS A 39 -15.47 2.36 0.47
C HIS A 39 -14.18 1.57 0.52
N GLN A 40 -13.96 0.72 -0.48
CA GLN A 40 -12.65 0.14 -0.74
C GLN A 40 -11.86 1.10 -1.64
N LEU A 41 -10.58 1.27 -1.34
CA LEU A 41 -9.70 2.24 -1.98
C LEU A 41 -8.45 1.50 -2.45
N LEU A 42 -8.05 1.73 -3.70
CA LEU A 42 -6.77 1.25 -4.24
C LEU A 42 -5.77 2.39 -4.13
N ALA A 43 -4.54 2.09 -3.71
CA ALA A 43 -3.47 3.07 -3.67
C ALA A 43 -2.17 2.52 -4.25
N MET A 44 -1.36 3.45 -4.74
CA MET A 44 -0.04 3.21 -5.25
C MET A 44 0.92 4.25 -4.69
N MET A 45 2.08 3.80 -4.25
CA MET A 45 3.18 4.64 -3.79
C MET A 45 4.42 4.41 -4.65
N LEU A 46 5.18 5.47 -4.90
CA LEU A 46 6.50 5.38 -5.48
C LEU A 46 7.56 5.45 -4.38
N SER A 47 8.56 4.60 -4.52
CA SER A 47 9.73 4.54 -3.63
C SER A 47 10.98 4.68 -4.47
N CYS A 48 11.86 5.58 -4.07
CA CYS A 48 13.19 5.77 -4.65
C CYS A 48 14.18 6.10 -3.52
N GLY A 49 15.10 5.19 -3.26
CA GLY A 49 16.01 5.30 -2.11
C GLY A 49 15.24 5.44 -0.80
N LYS A 50 15.45 6.56 -0.09
CA LYS A 50 14.79 6.85 1.20
C LYS A 50 13.43 7.55 1.05
N VAL A 51 13.07 7.98 -0.16
CA VAL A 51 11.88 8.78 -0.43
C VAL A 51 10.73 7.86 -0.85
N VAL A 52 9.63 7.91 -0.11
CA VAL A 52 8.40 7.19 -0.44
C VAL A 52 7.23 8.16 -0.42
N LEU A 53 6.50 8.25 -1.54
CA LEU A 53 5.44 9.22 -1.76
C LEU A 53 4.19 8.55 -2.36
N PRO A 54 2.97 8.99 -1.99
CA PRO A 54 1.77 8.54 -2.66
C PRO A 54 1.77 9.04 -4.11
N TYR A 55 1.47 8.13 -5.03
CA TYR A 55 1.41 8.44 -6.47
C TYR A 55 -0.02 8.51 -6.96
N TYR A 56 -0.85 7.56 -6.53
CA TYR A 56 -2.22 7.46 -6.99
C TYR A 56 -3.10 6.82 -5.93
N ILE A 57 -4.33 7.32 -5.79
CA ILE A 57 -5.35 6.73 -4.91
C ILE A 57 -6.72 6.91 -5.55
N GLU A 58 -7.54 5.87 -5.51
CA GLU A 58 -8.90 5.93 -6.05
C GLU A 58 -9.86 5.02 -5.29
N ARG A 59 -11.16 5.27 -5.48
CA ARG A 59 -12.21 4.36 -5.02
C ARG A 59 -12.32 3.16 -5.96
N TYR A 60 -12.43 1.97 -5.38
CA TYR A 60 -12.84 0.77 -6.09
C TYR A 60 -14.37 0.71 -6.20
N GLU A 61 -14.88 0.62 -7.42
CA GLU A 61 -16.32 0.58 -7.70
C GLU A 61 -16.79 -0.85 -7.99
N LYS A 62 -17.45 -1.47 -7.00
CA LYS A 62 -17.98 -2.82 -7.14
C LYS A 62 -19.09 -2.87 -8.21
N GLY A 63 -18.96 -3.78 -9.17
CA GLY A 63 -19.87 -3.93 -10.31
C GLY A 63 -19.34 -3.33 -11.62
N GLY A 64 -18.21 -2.60 -11.57
CA GLY A 64 -17.44 -2.21 -12.74
C GLY A 64 -16.25 -3.14 -12.98
N LYS A 65 -15.12 -2.55 -13.39
CA LYS A 65 -13.84 -3.25 -13.56
C LYS A 65 -13.40 -3.90 -12.26
N SER A 66 -12.81 -5.09 -12.37
CA SER A 66 -12.21 -5.80 -11.23
C SER A 66 -11.03 -5.04 -10.65
N LYS A 67 -10.66 -5.35 -9.39
CA LYS A 67 -9.44 -4.78 -8.77
C LYS A 67 -8.19 -5.04 -9.62
N ILE A 68 -8.10 -6.19 -10.27
CA ILE A 68 -6.96 -6.53 -11.14
C ILE A 68 -6.90 -5.59 -12.33
N GLU A 69 -8.02 -5.36 -13.03
CA GLU A 69 -8.07 -4.43 -14.15
C GLU A 69 -7.73 -3.01 -13.73
N ARG A 70 -8.25 -2.55 -12.58
CA ARG A 70 -7.91 -1.23 -12.03
C ARG A 70 -6.43 -1.10 -11.70
N ILE A 71 -5.81 -2.12 -11.12
CA ILE A 71 -4.35 -2.12 -10.89
C ILE A 71 -3.58 -2.06 -12.21
N CYS A 72 -3.97 -2.82 -13.24
CA CYS A 72 -3.31 -2.74 -14.55
C CYS A 72 -3.40 -1.33 -15.15
N GLU A 73 -4.54 -0.65 -15.00
CA GLU A 73 -4.71 0.74 -15.43
C GLU A 73 -3.89 1.72 -14.58
N MET A 74 -3.77 1.47 -13.27
CA MET A 74 -2.89 2.24 -12.40
C MET A 74 -1.42 2.08 -12.81
N VAL A 75 -0.99 0.86 -13.11
CA VAL A 75 0.35 0.54 -13.61
C VAL A 75 0.61 1.22 -14.95
N SER A 76 -0.39 1.30 -15.85
CA SER A 76 -0.27 2.00 -17.13
C SER A 76 -0.20 3.52 -17.01
N MET A 77 -0.23 4.09 -15.79
CA MET A 77 0.09 5.50 -15.56
C MET A 77 1.52 5.69 -15.03
N LEU A 78 2.27 4.61 -14.80
CA LEU A 78 3.63 4.72 -14.29
C LEU A 78 4.59 5.34 -15.31
N PRO A 79 5.58 6.13 -14.83
CA PRO A 79 6.69 6.54 -15.66
C PRO A 79 7.55 5.32 -16.05
N ILE A 80 8.12 5.37 -17.25
CA ILE A 80 9.12 4.40 -17.69
C ILE A 80 10.39 4.63 -16.87
N PRO A 81 10.92 3.62 -16.17
CA PRO A 81 12.09 3.77 -15.32
C PRO A 81 13.37 3.90 -16.17
N LYS A 82 14.36 4.62 -15.66
CA LYS A 82 15.69 4.75 -16.31
C LYS A 82 16.62 3.55 -16.07
N GLY A 83 16.17 2.56 -15.29
CA GLY A 83 16.92 1.38 -14.90
C GLY A 83 15.99 0.36 -14.25
N LEU A 84 16.55 -0.60 -13.51
CA LEU A 84 15.77 -1.64 -12.82
C LEU A 84 14.73 -1.04 -11.88
N ALA A 85 13.50 -1.51 -11.99
CA ALA A 85 12.40 -1.07 -11.16
C ALA A 85 11.46 -2.23 -10.84
N TYR A 86 10.87 -2.18 -9.65
CA TYR A 86 10.11 -3.28 -9.09
C TYR A 86 8.73 -2.80 -8.59
N GLY A 87 7.69 -3.53 -8.93
CA GLY A 87 6.37 -3.46 -8.30
C GLY A 87 6.33 -4.39 -7.08
N LEU A 88 5.80 -3.90 -5.95
CA LEU A 88 5.65 -4.66 -4.70
C LEU A 88 4.17 -4.78 -4.34
N CYS A 89 3.70 -6.00 -4.07
CA CYS A 89 2.29 -6.23 -3.72
C CYS A 89 2.02 -7.46 -2.86
N ASP A 90 0.78 -7.56 -2.38
CA ASP A 90 0.30 -8.73 -1.67
C ASP A 90 0.07 -9.94 -2.61
N SER A 91 -0.26 -11.08 -2.01
CA SER A 91 -0.55 -12.32 -2.75
C SER A 91 -1.86 -12.32 -3.54
N TRP A 92 -2.78 -11.39 -3.27
CA TRP A 92 -4.03 -11.25 -4.00
C TRP A 92 -3.78 -10.70 -5.41
N TYR A 93 -2.77 -9.83 -5.56
CA TYR A 93 -2.47 -9.20 -6.84
C TYR A 93 -1.55 -10.01 -7.76
N ILE A 94 -0.86 -11.04 -7.26
CA ILE A 94 0.02 -11.88 -8.09
C ILE A 94 -0.79 -12.74 -9.07
N ASN A 95 -0.80 -12.32 -10.34
CA ASN A 95 -1.34 -13.06 -11.48
C ASN A 95 -0.72 -12.56 -12.79
N LYS A 96 -0.90 -13.34 -13.87
CA LYS A 96 -0.34 -13.08 -15.20
C LYS A 96 -0.62 -11.67 -15.73
N LYS A 97 -1.87 -11.19 -15.66
CA LYS A 97 -2.25 -9.86 -16.17
C LYS A 97 -1.51 -8.72 -15.48
N VAL A 98 -1.31 -8.83 -14.16
CA VAL A 98 -0.59 -7.80 -13.39
C VAL A 98 0.90 -7.84 -13.71
N ILE A 99 1.48 -9.03 -13.85
CA ILE A 99 2.88 -9.20 -14.25
C ILE A 99 3.13 -8.59 -15.64
N GLU A 100 2.28 -8.93 -16.61
CA GLU A 100 2.37 -8.40 -17.98
C GLU A 100 2.25 -6.87 -18.01
N ALA A 101 1.29 -6.29 -17.29
CA ALA A 101 1.16 -4.83 -17.20
C ALA A 101 2.40 -4.15 -16.61
N HIS A 102 3.10 -4.79 -15.66
CA HIS A 102 4.35 -4.27 -15.11
C HIS A 102 5.50 -4.36 -16.13
N PHE A 103 5.61 -5.48 -16.83
CA PHE A 103 6.61 -5.66 -17.89
C PHE A 103 6.43 -4.67 -19.03
N GLU A 104 5.20 -4.40 -19.46
CA GLU A 104 4.88 -3.37 -20.45
C GLU A 104 5.37 -1.96 -20.05
N ARG A 105 5.61 -1.74 -18.74
CA ARG A 105 6.15 -0.50 -18.20
C ARG A 105 7.59 -0.57 -17.74
N GLY A 106 8.29 -1.68 -18.00
CA GLY A 106 9.69 -1.87 -17.63
C GLY A 106 9.90 -2.15 -16.14
N TYR A 107 8.90 -2.71 -15.46
CA TYR A 107 9.01 -3.11 -14.05
C TYR A 107 8.96 -4.63 -13.91
N HIS A 108 9.85 -5.19 -13.09
CA HIS A 108 9.65 -6.54 -12.54
C HIS A 108 8.65 -6.49 -11.38
N LEU A 109 8.16 -7.65 -10.95
CA LEU A 109 7.19 -7.77 -9.87
C LEU A 109 7.73 -8.68 -8.77
N ILE A 110 7.64 -8.22 -7.53
CA ILE A 110 7.92 -8.99 -6.32
C ILE A 110 6.67 -8.97 -5.43
N GLY A 111 6.21 -10.13 -4.99
CA GLY A 111 5.04 -10.18 -4.13
C GLY A 111 5.00 -11.36 -3.18
N ALA A 112 4.14 -11.27 -2.17
CA ALA A 112 3.78 -12.45 -1.41
C ALA A 112 3.09 -13.47 -2.31
N LEU A 113 3.23 -14.75 -1.98
CA LEU A 113 2.64 -15.84 -2.72
C LEU A 113 1.90 -16.75 -1.75
N LYS A 114 0.67 -17.14 -2.11
CA LYS A 114 -0.08 -18.12 -1.30
C LYS A 114 0.60 -19.48 -1.42
N THR A 115 0.70 -20.20 -0.30
CA THR A 115 1.34 -21.52 -0.26
C THR A 115 0.53 -22.62 -0.97
N ASN A 116 -0.71 -22.36 -1.37
CA ASN A 116 -1.48 -23.26 -2.23
C ASN A 116 -1.19 -23.08 -3.74
N ARG A 117 -0.28 -22.17 -4.11
CA ARG A 117 0.11 -21.98 -5.51
C ARG A 117 0.86 -23.21 -6.02
N ILE A 118 0.60 -23.54 -7.28
CA ILE A 118 1.15 -24.72 -7.97
C ILE A 118 2.45 -24.33 -8.65
N ILE A 119 3.49 -25.13 -8.40
CA ILE A 119 4.83 -25.08 -8.99
C ILE A 119 5.10 -26.41 -9.72
N TYR A 120 6.17 -26.43 -10.53
CA TYR A 120 6.55 -27.60 -11.32
C TYR A 120 8.03 -28.01 -11.11
N PRO A 121 8.49 -28.27 -9.87
CA PRO A 121 9.82 -28.78 -9.61
C PRO A 121 10.04 -30.09 -10.38
N GLN A 122 11.09 -30.13 -11.21
CA GLN A 122 11.40 -31.27 -12.08
C GLN A 122 10.22 -31.70 -12.98
N GLY A 123 9.33 -30.77 -13.33
CA GLY A 123 8.13 -31.03 -14.13
C GLY A 123 6.95 -31.63 -13.35
N ILE A 124 7.07 -31.85 -12.04
CA ILE A 124 6.02 -32.44 -11.21
C ILE A 124 5.09 -31.35 -10.69
N ARG A 125 3.80 -31.45 -11.04
CA ARG A 125 2.77 -30.51 -10.58
C ARG A 125 2.47 -30.70 -9.09
N ILE A 126 2.82 -29.73 -8.25
CA ILE A 126 2.60 -29.80 -6.80
C ILE A 126 2.32 -28.40 -6.20
N GLN A 127 1.57 -28.32 -5.10
CA GLN A 127 1.40 -27.06 -4.37
C GLN A 127 2.62 -26.80 -3.48
N ILE A 128 2.99 -25.53 -3.30
CA ILE A 128 4.12 -25.13 -2.43
C ILE A 128 4.01 -25.76 -1.03
N LYS A 129 2.84 -25.67 -0.41
CA LYS A 129 2.57 -26.18 0.95
C LYS A 129 2.80 -27.69 1.10
N ASP A 130 2.75 -28.45 0.00
CA ASP A 130 2.95 -29.89 -0.04
C ASP A 130 4.39 -30.21 -0.47
N PHE A 131 4.95 -29.44 -1.41
CA PHE A 131 6.33 -29.59 -1.86
C PHE A 131 7.36 -29.40 -0.75
N VAL A 132 7.12 -28.45 0.16
CA VAL A 132 8.08 -28.11 1.22
C VAL A 132 8.45 -29.27 2.15
N GLN A 133 7.66 -30.34 2.20
CA GLN A 133 7.98 -31.51 3.02
C GLN A 133 9.24 -32.25 2.52
N TYR A 134 9.51 -32.15 1.21
CA TYR A 134 10.65 -32.79 0.54
C TYR A 134 11.96 -32.00 0.67
N ILE A 135 11.89 -30.73 1.11
CA ILE A 135 13.07 -29.88 1.24
C ILE A 135 13.92 -30.31 2.44
N GLY A 136 15.17 -30.67 2.18
CA GLY A 136 16.20 -30.97 3.18
C GLY A 136 16.80 -29.73 3.83
N LYS A 137 17.51 -29.92 4.95
CA LYS A 137 18.18 -28.82 5.66
C LYS A 137 19.37 -28.26 4.88
N ASN A 138 20.01 -29.11 4.09
CA ASN A 138 21.14 -28.81 3.22
C ASN A 138 20.75 -28.02 1.95
N GLU A 139 19.47 -27.93 1.64
CA GLU A 139 18.95 -27.23 0.46
C GLU A 139 18.45 -25.82 0.78
N VAL A 140 18.54 -25.39 2.04
CA VAL A 140 18.11 -24.06 2.49
C VAL A 140 19.29 -23.23 2.95
N HIS A 141 19.19 -21.93 2.70
CA HIS A 141 20.18 -20.94 3.13
C HIS A 141 19.59 -20.06 4.23
N LEU A 142 20.43 -19.67 5.18
CA LEU A 142 20.03 -18.77 6.26
C LEU A 142 20.25 -17.33 5.82
N VAL A 143 19.16 -16.58 5.70
CA VAL A 143 19.16 -15.19 5.21
C VAL A 143 18.70 -14.27 6.31
N THR A 144 19.31 -13.09 6.42
CA THR A 144 18.94 -12.07 7.41
C THR A 144 18.26 -10.90 6.73
N VAL A 145 17.05 -10.56 7.16
CA VAL A 145 16.26 -9.44 6.62
C VAL A 145 15.79 -8.60 7.79
N ASN A 146 16.15 -7.31 7.81
CA ASN A 146 15.80 -6.37 8.89
C ASN A 146 16.10 -6.93 10.31
N GLY A 147 17.24 -7.61 10.48
CA GLY A 147 17.68 -8.18 11.74
C GLY A 147 16.99 -9.50 12.15
N SER A 148 16.06 -10.02 11.33
CA SER A 148 15.41 -11.32 11.55
C SER A 148 15.98 -12.37 10.59
N ARG A 149 16.17 -13.60 11.07
CA ARG A 149 16.79 -14.69 10.30
C ARG A 149 15.76 -15.70 9.83
N TYR A 150 15.91 -16.14 8.57
CA TYR A 150 15.00 -17.05 7.91
C TYR A 150 15.76 -18.16 7.17
N TRP A 151 15.29 -19.40 7.30
CA TRP A 151 15.67 -20.47 6.38
C TRP A 151 14.90 -20.29 5.09
N VAL A 152 15.62 -20.23 3.97
CA VAL A 152 15.06 -19.93 2.66
C VAL A 152 15.44 -21.02 1.67
N TYR A 153 14.44 -21.58 1.01
CA TYR A 153 14.62 -22.39 -0.19
C TYR A 153 14.38 -21.53 -1.42
N HIS A 154 15.29 -21.62 -2.40
CA HIS A 154 15.21 -20.92 -3.66
C HIS A 154 14.73 -21.87 -4.75
N TYR A 155 13.53 -21.63 -5.28
CA TYR A 155 13.01 -22.31 -6.46
C TYR A 155 13.03 -21.36 -7.65
N GLU A 156 13.53 -21.79 -8.80
CA GLU A 156 13.33 -21.11 -10.06
C GLU A 156 12.62 -22.06 -11.04
N GLY A 157 11.57 -21.58 -11.68
CA GLY A 157 10.86 -22.35 -12.69
C GLY A 157 9.42 -21.90 -12.89
N ALA A 158 8.66 -22.75 -13.56
CA ALA A 158 7.27 -22.49 -13.88
C ALA A 158 6.34 -22.55 -12.66
N LEU A 159 5.34 -21.68 -12.68
CA LEU A 159 4.15 -21.75 -11.84
C LEU A 159 2.92 -21.85 -12.72
N ASN A 160 1.78 -22.23 -12.16
CA ASN A 160 0.55 -22.25 -12.93
C ASN A 160 0.19 -20.86 -13.48
N GLY A 161 0.31 -20.69 -14.80
CA GLY A 161 0.09 -19.44 -15.53
C GLY A 161 1.27 -18.46 -15.57
N ILE A 162 2.47 -18.86 -15.11
CA ILE A 162 3.71 -18.06 -15.17
C ILE A 162 4.84 -18.98 -15.62
N ASP A 163 5.47 -18.66 -16.75
CA ASP A 163 6.40 -19.59 -17.41
C ASP A 163 7.73 -19.76 -16.67
N ASN A 164 8.29 -18.67 -16.13
CA ASN A 164 9.46 -18.71 -15.26
C ASN A 164 9.42 -17.57 -14.23
N ALA A 165 9.77 -17.87 -12.99
CA ALA A 165 9.98 -16.91 -11.92
C ALA A 165 10.77 -17.56 -10.76
N VAL A 166 11.34 -16.72 -9.90
CA VAL A 166 11.88 -17.16 -8.61
C VAL A 166 10.75 -17.24 -7.58
N VAL A 167 10.71 -18.33 -6.81
CA VAL A 167 9.86 -18.50 -5.62
C VAL A 167 10.75 -18.78 -4.43
N LEU A 168 10.65 -17.92 -3.42
CA LEU A 168 11.33 -18.09 -2.15
C LEU A 168 10.37 -18.69 -1.13
N MET A 169 10.76 -19.80 -0.51
CA MET A 169 9.99 -20.44 0.58
C MET A 169 10.75 -20.22 1.88
N CYS A 170 10.14 -19.45 2.79
CA CYS A 170 10.82 -18.89 3.95
C CYS A 170 10.19 -19.40 5.25
N TRP A 171 11.02 -19.81 6.19
CA TRP A 171 10.66 -20.07 7.59
C TRP A 171 11.48 -19.21 8.53
N PRO A 172 10.90 -18.65 9.60
CA PRO A 172 11.69 -18.10 10.70
C PRO A 172 12.72 -19.12 11.19
N GLU A 173 13.91 -18.65 11.60
CA GLU A 173 15.04 -19.52 11.99
C GLU A 173 14.63 -20.64 12.96
N LYS A 174 13.78 -20.30 13.94
CA LYS A 174 13.30 -21.20 15.02
C LYS A 174 12.06 -22.03 14.64
N ALA A 175 11.57 -21.92 13.41
CA ALA A 175 10.33 -22.54 12.95
C ALA A 175 10.49 -23.26 11.60
N PHE A 176 11.69 -23.74 11.29
CA PHE A 176 11.95 -24.51 10.07
C PHE A 176 11.02 -25.72 9.96
N LYS A 177 10.47 -25.96 8.77
CA LYS A 177 9.44 -26.97 8.47
C LYS A 177 8.10 -26.82 9.19
N ASN A 178 7.88 -25.77 9.98
CA ASN A 178 6.55 -25.49 10.49
C ASN A 178 5.68 -24.88 9.39
N GLN A 179 4.68 -25.64 8.93
CA GLN A 179 3.79 -25.22 7.83
C GLN A 179 3.00 -23.94 8.15
N LYS A 180 2.67 -23.67 9.43
CA LYS A 180 1.98 -22.44 9.84
C LYS A 180 2.88 -21.20 9.80
N ALA A 181 4.20 -21.40 9.81
CA ALA A 181 5.19 -20.33 9.75
C ALA A 181 5.78 -20.13 8.34
N LEU A 182 5.38 -20.96 7.38
CA LEU A 182 5.82 -20.88 5.99
C LEU A 182 5.25 -19.62 5.33
N HIS A 183 6.15 -18.81 4.79
CA HIS A 183 5.82 -17.72 3.89
C HIS A 183 6.44 -18.01 2.52
N ALA A 184 5.73 -17.66 1.45
CA ALA A 184 6.27 -17.74 0.11
C ALA A 184 6.25 -16.37 -0.56
N PHE A 185 7.26 -16.10 -1.37
CA PHE A 185 7.39 -14.87 -2.16
C PHE A 185 7.72 -15.25 -3.60
N ILE A 186 7.27 -14.44 -4.56
CA ILE A 186 7.61 -14.55 -5.97
C ILE A 186 8.42 -13.33 -6.41
N CYS A 187 9.39 -13.53 -7.29
CA CYS A 187 10.10 -12.48 -8.01
C CYS A 187 10.15 -12.85 -9.50
N THR A 188 9.78 -11.91 -10.37
CA THR A 188 9.86 -12.09 -11.83
C THR A 188 11.19 -11.67 -12.42
N ASP A 189 12.13 -11.23 -11.59
CA ASP A 189 13.53 -10.99 -11.93
C ASP A 189 14.34 -12.18 -11.41
N THR A 190 14.87 -13.00 -12.31
CA THR A 190 15.65 -14.21 -11.99
C THR A 190 17.12 -13.92 -11.77
N GLU A 191 17.58 -12.69 -12.03
CA GLU A 191 18.97 -12.29 -11.85
C GLU A 191 19.25 -11.83 -10.40
N LEU A 192 18.21 -11.55 -9.62
CA LEU A 192 18.35 -11.15 -8.22
C LEU A 192 18.65 -12.34 -7.30
N ASP A 193 19.57 -12.11 -6.37
CA ASP A 193 19.82 -13.05 -5.29
C ASP A 193 18.69 -13.08 -4.25
N THR A 194 18.67 -14.16 -3.46
CA THR A 194 17.63 -14.43 -2.46
C THR A 194 17.52 -13.33 -1.40
N GLU A 195 18.64 -12.80 -0.92
CA GLU A 195 18.64 -11.78 0.13
C GLU A 195 18.12 -10.45 -0.41
N THR A 196 18.53 -10.07 -1.62
CA THR A 196 18.05 -8.86 -2.29
C THR A 196 16.54 -8.89 -2.53
N ILE A 197 15.99 -10.02 -3.02
CA ILE A 197 14.54 -10.18 -3.23
C ILE A 197 13.76 -9.93 -1.92
N LEU A 198 14.20 -10.54 -0.82
CA LEU A 198 13.52 -10.39 0.47
C LEU A 198 13.68 -8.99 1.06
N ASN A 199 14.86 -8.38 0.92
CA ASN A 199 15.11 -7.00 1.34
C ASN A 199 14.23 -6.02 0.55
N TYR A 200 14.07 -6.21 -0.77
CA TYR A 200 13.15 -5.42 -1.59
C TYR A 200 11.70 -5.63 -1.17
N TYR A 201 11.24 -6.86 -1.01
CA TYR A 201 9.87 -7.13 -0.58
C TYR A 201 9.56 -6.50 0.80
N SER A 202 10.54 -6.47 1.70
CA SER A 202 10.39 -5.83 3.00
C SER A 202 10.08 -4.33 2.93
N GLN A 203 10.29 -3.68 1.78
CA GLN A 203 9.95 -2.28 1.55
C GLN A 203 8.46 -2.05 1.24
N ILE A 204 7.59 -3.05 1.40
CA ILE A 204 6.13 -2.91 1.20
C ILE A 204 5.43 -2.11 2.31
N TRP A 205 5.96 -2.16 3.55
CA TRP A 205 5.37 -1.53 4.75
C TRP A 205 4.96 -0.04 4.65
N PRO A 206 5.62 0.82 3.87
CA PRO A 206 5.21 2.22 3.73
C PRO A 206 3.75 2.41 3.30
N ILE A 207 3.15 1.52 2.50
CA ILE A 207 1.75 1.64 2.10
C ILE A 207 0.78 1.41 3.26
N GLU A 208 1.09 0.46 4.13
CA GLU A 208 0.31 0.25 5.36
C GLU A 208 0.43 1.45 6.31
N ILE A 209 1.64 2.02 6.41
CA ILE A 209 1.89 3.24 7.18
C ILE A 209 1.08 4.40 6.59
N PHE A 210 1.06 4.56 5.27
CA PHE A 210 0.25 5.55 4.57
C PHE A 210 -1.24 5.38 4.91
N PHE A 211 -1.81 4.18 4.78
CA PHE A 211 -3.20 3.93 5.14
C PHE A 211 -3.51 4.27 6.60
N ARG A 212 -2.65 3.86 7.54
CA ARG A 212 -2.83 4.18 8.96
C ARG A 212 -2.78 5.68 9.22
N GLN A 213 -1.80 6.37 8.62
CA GLN A 213 -1.60 7.81 8.83
C GLN A 213 -2.73 8.64 8.23
N THR A 214 -3.20 8.30 7.02
CA THR A 214 -4.30 9.01 6.37
C THR A 214 -5.64 8.78 7.09
N LYS A 215 -5.88 7.57 7.61
CA LYS A 215 -7.05 7.28 8.46
C LYS A 215 -7.06 8.07 9.76
N ASN A 216 -5.93 8.11 10.46
CA ASN A 216 -5.86 8.68 11.80
C ASN A 216 -5.66 10.20 11.82
N ASN A 217 -5.03 10.77 10.79
CA ASN A 217 -4.66 12.19 10.80
C ASN A 217 -5.30 13.04 9.71
N LEU A 218 -5.70 12.44 8.57
CA LEU A 218 -6.21 13.15 7.40
C LEU A 218 -7.69 12.84 7.10
N GLY A 219 -8.37 12.19 8.04
CA GLY A 219 -9.81 11.99 7.97
C GLY A 219 -10.29 10.94 6.96
N LEU A 220 -9.42 10.04 6.48
CA LEU A 220 -9.81 9.02 5.50
C LEU A 220 -10.94 8.11 6.01
N ASN A 221 -10.99 7.83 7.32
CA ASN A 221 -12.11 7.08 7.92
C ASN A 221 -13.27 7.99 8.35
N THR A 222 -13.01 9.24 8.72
CA THR A 222 -13.99 10.09 9.40
C THR A 222 -14.70 11.10 8.49
N TYR A 223 -14.33 11.20 7.21
CA TYR A 223 -15.01 12.11 6.30
C TYR A 223 -16.52 11.86 6.20
N GLN A 224 -17.27 12.95 6.05
CA GLN A 224 -18.73 12.94 5.98
C GLN A 224 -19.28 13.52 4.67
N VAL A 225 -18.40 13.91 3.74
CA VAL A 225 -18.81 14.28 2.37
C VAL A 225 -19.56 13.11 1.72
N ARG A 226 -20.66 13.42 1.03
CA ARG A 226 -21.63 12.41 0.59
C ARG A 226 -21.55 12.04 -0.88
N SER A 227 -21.19 12.98 -1.76
CA SER A 227 -21.14 12.71 -3.20
C SER A 227 -19.83 12.03 -3.59
N THR A 228 -19.87 11.14 -4.57
CA THR A 228 -18.67 10.48 -5.12
C THR A 228 -17.63 11.50 -5.57
N LYS A 229 -18.06 12.54 -6.30
CA LYS A 229 -17.21 13.66 -6.74
C LYS A 229 -16.45 14.34 -5.59
N SER A 230 -17.13 14.59 -4.45
CA SER A 230 -16.48 15.20 -3.29
C SER A 230 -15.54 14.22 -2.58
N ILE A 231 -15.88 12.92 -2.56
CA ILE A 231 -15.00 11.89 -1.99
C ILE A 231 -13.73 11.76 -2.84
N ASP A 232 -13.84 11.74 -4.16
CA ASP A 232 -12.68 11.63 -5.05
C ASP A 232 -11.75 12.83 -4.86
N ARG A 233 -12.29 14.05 -4.82
CA ARG A 233 -11.55 15.28 -4.49
C ARG A 233 -10.86 15.21 -3.13
N LEU A 234 -11.53 14.65 -2.12
CA LEU A 234 -10.93 14.46 -0.80
C LEU A 234 -9.72 13.52 -0.86
N LEU A 235 -9.78 12.43 -1.64
CA LEU A 235 -8.63 11.51 -1.78
C LEU A 235 -7.42 12.20 -2.40
N TRP A 236 -7.63 13.10 -3.37
CA TRP A 236 -6.58 13.97 -3.90
C TRP A 236 -6.02 14.91 -2.85
N LEU A 237 -6.87 15.60 -2.09
CA LEU A 237 -6.42 16.50 -1.00
C LEU A 237 -5.63 15.75 0.08
N ILE A 238 -6.03 14.53 0.43
CA ILE A 238 -5.28 13.67 1.36
C ILE A 238 -3.88 13.37 0.81
N SER A 239 -3.78 13.03 -0.47
CA SER A 239 -2.49 12.72 -1.10
C SER A 239 -1.58 13.96 -1.20
N LEU A 240 -2.13 15.10 -1.58
CA LEU A 240 -1.41 16.38 -1.63
C LEU A 240 -0.97 16.84 -0.24
N THR A 241 -1.82 16.69 0.77
CA THR A 241 -1.47 17.00 2.16
C THR A 241 -0.35 16.08 2.65
N TYR A 242 -0.41 14.80 2.30
CA TYR A 242 0.65 13.85 2.64
C TYR A 242 1.97 14.25 2.00
N LEU A 243 1.96 14.56 0.70
CA LEU A 243 3.12 15.05 -0.05
C LEU A 243 3.70 16.30 0.61
N TYR A 244 2.89 17.34 0.80
CA TYR A 244 3.29 18.59 1.45
C TYR A 244 3.94 18.34 2.80
N CYS A 245 3.31 17.54 3.67
CA CYS A 245 3.90 17.22 4.98
C CYS A 245 5.24 16.50 4.87
N THR A 246 5.47 15.68 3.84
CA THR A 246 6.74 14.95 3.67
C THR A 246 7.84 15.75 2.99
N THR A 247 7.51 16.83 2.27
CA THR A 247 8.44 17.54 1.38
C THR A 247 8.47 19.07 1.58
N SER A 248 7.76 19.62 2.57
CA SER A 248 7.71 21.09 2.77
C SER A 248 8.96 21.67 3.45
N GLY A 249 9.81 20.83 4.04
CA GLY A 249 11.12 21.26 4.57
C GLY A 249 12.24 21.08 3.56
N ASP A 250 13.44 21.51 3.93
CA ASP A 250 14.64 21.38 3.09
C ASP A 250 15.00 19.92 2.79
N GLU A 251 14.63 19.01 3.69
CA GLU A 251 14.86 17.57 3.56
C GLU A 251 13.56 16.78 3.63
N TYR A 252 13.53 15.64 2.91
CA TYR A 252 12.45 14.67 3.03
C TYR A 252 12.35 14.14 4.46
N CYS A 253 11.13 14.14 5.00
CA CYS A 253 10.86 13.54 6.32
C CYS A 253 9.68 12.58 6.26
N LYS A 254 9.62 11.69 7.26
CA LYS A 254 8.46 10.80 7.42
C LYS A 254 7.22 11.64 7.76
N PHE A 255 6.08 11.30 7.15
CA PHE A 255 4.82 12.05 7.31
C PHE A 255 4.46 12.37 8.77
N GLY A 256 4.66 11.44 9.70
CA GLY A 256 4.34 11.65 11.12
C GLY A 256 5.17 12.74 11.81
N GLN A 257 6.38 13.01 11.33
CA GLN A 257 7.19 14.16 11.76
C GLN A 257 6.72 15.42 11.03
N GLY A 258 6.59 15.34 9.71
CA GLY A 258 6.16 16.42 8.84
C GLY A 258 4.83 17.06 9.25
N ILE A 259 3.81 16.26 9.53
CA ILE A 259 2.51 16.78 9.98
C ILE A 259 2.59 17.56 11.30
N LYS A 260 3.49 17.16 12.21
CA LYS A 260 3.71 17.89 13.47
C LYS A 260 4.36 19.24 13.22
N ILE A 261 5.34 19.28 12.31
CA ILE A 261 6.02 20.52 11.91
C ILE A 261 5.02 21.46 11.26
N VAL A 262 4.31 20.99 10.23
CA VAL A 262 3.31 21.78 9.51
C VAL A 262 2.22 22.31 10.45
N ARG A 263 1.71 21.50 11.37
CA ARG A 263 0.70 21.97 12.34
C ARG A 263 1.22 23.07 13.26
N LYS A 264 2.46 22.96 13.73
CA LYS A 264 3.09 24.00 14.55
C LYS A 264 3.29 25.29 13.75
N GLU A 265 3.69 25.17 12.50
CA GLU A 265 3.89 26.32 11.62
C GLU A 265 2.57 27.03 11.33
N ILE A 266 1.49 26.29 11.04
CA ILE A 266 0.14 26.87 10.88
C ILE A 266 -0.30 27.61 12.15
N GLN A 267 -0.04 27.04 13.34
CA GLN A 267 -0.36 27.71 14.60
C GLN A 267 0.44 29.01 14.77
N LYS A 268 1.74 28.98 14.46
CA LYS A 268 2.60 30.16 14.52
C LYS A 268 2.12 31.25 13.56
N GLN A 269 1.85 30.89 12.31
CA GLN A 269 1.34 31.81 11.29
C GLN A 269 -0.01 32.41 11.70
N ARG A 270 -0.90 31.62 12.31
CA ARG A 270 -2.17 32.14 12.82
C ARG A 270 -1.97 33.18 13.92
N VAL A 271 -1.05 32.92 14.86
CA VAL A 271 -0.72 33.88 15.93
C VAL A 271 -0.09 35.16 15.35
N GLN A 272 0.81 35.03 14.38
CA GLN A 272 1.42 36.17 13.70
C GLN A 272 0.38 37.01 12.96
N TRP A 273 -0.53 36.37 12.21
CA TRP A 273 -1.61 37.04 11.52
C TRP A 273 -2.54 37.80 12.49
N ILE A 274 -2.94 37.18 13.60
CA ILE A 274 -3.75 37.87 14.64
C ILE A 274 -3.02 39.10 15.19
N TYR A 275 -1.71 38.97 15.46
CA TYR A 275 -0.89 40.08 15.91
C TYR A 275 -0.83 41.23 14.89
N GLU A 276 -0.68 40.91 13.60
CA GLU A 276 -0.69 41.90 12.50
C GLU A 276 -2.04 42.61 12.39
N GLN A 277 -3.16 41.89 12.46
CA GLN A 277 -4.50 42.49 12.44
C GLN A 277 -4.72 43.44 13.63
N ALA A 278 -4.27 43.04 14.82
CA ALA A 278 -4.35 43.89 16.01
C ALA A 278 -3.49 45.16 15.87
N ASN A 279 -2.29 45.06 15.29
CA ASN A 279 -1.42 46.22 15.03
C ASN A 279 -2.05 47.18 14.00
N ASN A 280 -2.83 46.64 13.05
CA ASN A 280 -3.63 47.41 12.09
C ASN A 280 -4.94 47.97 12.66
N LYS A 281 -5.19 47.80 13.97
CA LYS A 281 -6.39 48.27 14.69
C LYS A 281 -7.70 47.68 14.16
N ILE A 282 -7.67 46.48 13.59
CA ILE A 282 -8.89 45.76 13.22
C ILE A 282 -9.62 45.34 14.52
N PRO A 283 -10.93 45.60 14.65
CA PRO A 283 -11.71 45.16 15.80
C PRO A 283 -11.66 43.65 16.02
N ILE A 284 -11.63 43.21 17.28
CA ILE A 284 -11.57 41.78 17.62
C ILE A 284 -12.75 40.99 17.07
N ASP A 285 -13.94 41.59 17.00
CA ASP A 285 -15.14 40.94 16.48
C ASP A 285 -14.99 40.58 14.99
N GLU A 286 -14.39 41.47 14.19
CA GLU A 286 -14.10 41.21 12.77
C GLU A 286 -13.05 40.09 12.61
N ILE A 287 -12.02 40.08 13.46
CA ILE A 287 -10.99 39.02 13.48
C ILE A 287 -11.63 37.66 13.84
N LEU A 288 -12.52 37.63 14.83
CA LEU A 288 -13.22 36.40 15.23
C LEU A 288 -14.17 35.91 14.14
N GLU A 289 -14.87 36.82 13.45
CA GLU A 289 -15.74 36.48 12.33
C GLU A 289 -14.94 35.85 11.18
N GLU A 290 -13.81 36.47 10.77
CA GLU A 290 -12.95 35.94 9.70
C GLU A 290 -12.35 34.58 10.05
N LEU A 291 -11.97 34.38 11.32
CA LEU A 291 -11.47 33.09 11.83
C LEU A 291 -12.57 32.03 12.04
N GLN A 292 -13.85 32.38 11.83
CA GLN A 292 -15.01 31.54 12.09
C GLN A 292 -15.06 31.06 13.56
N LEU A 293 -14.78 31.99 14.48
CA LEU A 293 -14.79 31.78 15.93
C LEU A 293 -15.84 32.64 16.67
N ALA A 294 -16.57 33.49 15.93
CA ALA A 294 -17.69 34.27 16.42
C ALA A 294 -18.93 33.41 16.73
#